data_AF-A0A7Y1SZ23-F1
#
_entry.id   AF-A0A7Y1SZ23-F1
#
_cell.length_a   1.000
_cell.length_b   1.000
_cell.length_c   1.000
_cell.angle_alpha   90.00
_cell.angle_beta   90.00
_cell.angle_gamma   90.00
#
_symmetry.space_group_name_H-M   'P 1'
#
loop_
_entity.id
_entity.type
_entity.pdbx_description
1 polymer ?
#
loop_
_entity_poly.entity_id
_entity_poly.type
_entity_poly.pdbx_seq_one_letter_code
_entity_poly.pdbx_strand_id
1 'polypeptide(L)'
;MSNTVKVIECPRDAMQGIKAFIPTEKKVQYIQSLLRVGFDTIDFGSFVSPKAIPQMADSAEVLSQLDLSKTKSKLLAIVANTRGANDASQHEAIDYLGYPFSISENFQMRNTHKTIAQSVVTLSEILEIADQSNKEVVVYISMGFGNPYGDPWDVEIVGEWTERLAKMGVKILSLSDTIGSSDPENITYLFSNLIPAYE
;
A
#
# COMPACT_ATOMS: atom_id res chain seq x y z
N MET A 1 -4.88 20.98 -16.74
CA MET A 1 -4.93 19.55 -17.11
C MET A 1 -6.29 19.03 -16.65
N SER A 2 -6.97 18.12 -17.36
CA SER A 2 -8.18 17.53 -16.78
C SER A 2 -7.74 16.70 -15.58
N ASN A 3 -8.10 17.15 -14.37
CA ASN A 3 -7.80 16.46 -13.12
C ASN A 3 -8.68 15.20 -13.04
N THR A 4 -8.29 14.16 -13.77
CA THR A 4 -8.90 12.83 -13.63
C THR A 4 -8.49 12.28 -12.27
N VAL A 5 -9.40 12.31 -11.31
CA VAL A 5 -9.20 11.74 -9.98
C VAL A 5 -9.21 10.22 -10.09
N LYS A 6 -8.16 9.58 -9.57
CA LYS A 6 -8.11 8.12 -9.42
C LYS A 6 -8.66 7.74 -8.05
N VAL A 7 -9.59 6.79 -8.05
CA VAL A 7 -10.15 6.24 -6.81
C VAL A 7 -9.62 4.82 -6.64
N ILE A 8 -8.97 4.56 -5.51
CA ILE A 8 -8.44 3.27 -5.12
C ILE A 8 -9.37 2.71 -4.04
N GLU A 9 -9.99 1.58 -4.31
CA GLU A 9 -10.86 0.89 -3.35
C GLU A 9 -10.04 -0.13 -2.56
N CYS A 10 -10.17 -0.14 -1.23
CA CYS A 10 -9.26 -0.85 -0.32
C CYS A 10 -9.95 -1.94 0.52
N PRO A 11 -10.59 -2.94 -0.11
CA PRO A 11 -11.33 -3.98 0.61
C PRO A 11 -10.40 -4.83 1.48
N ARG A 12 -9.14 -5.04 1.06
CA ARG A 12 -8.12 -5.73 1.85
C ARG A 12 -7.94 -5.11 3.22
N ASP A 13 -7.77 -3.79 3.27
CA ASP A 13 -7.49 -3.06 4.51
C ASP A 13 -8.67 -3.15 5.49
N ALA A 14 -9.89 -3.01 4.98
CA ALA A 14 -11.12 -3.19 5.76
C ALA A 14 -11.25 -4.63 6.29
N MET A 15 -10.99 -5.63 5.44
CA MET A 15 -11.11 -7.04 5.83
C MET A 15 -10.07 -7.43 6.88
N GLN A 16 -8.83 -6.92 6.78
CA GLN A 16 -7.70 -7.30 7.63
C GLN A 16 -7.96 -7.13 9.14
N GLY A 17 -8.79 -6.16 9.54
CA GLY A 17 -9.17 -5.93 10.94
C GLY A 17 -10.24 -6.89 11.49
N ILE A 18 -10.90 -7.68 10.63
CA ILE A 18 -11.99 -8.57 11.03
C ILE A 18 -11.42 -9.86 11.62
N LYS A 19 -11.79 -10.16 12.87
CA LYS A 19 -11.26 -11.33 13.61
C LYS A 19 -11.74 -12.66 13.05
N ALA A 20 -12.99 -12.74 12.65
CA ALA A 20 -13.57 -13.96 12.10
C ALA A 20 -13.14 -14.12 10.64
N PHE A 21 -12.60 -15.28 10.29
CA PHE A 21 -12.18 -15.53 8.92
C PHE A 21 -13.37 -15.39 7.97
N ILE A 22 -13.25 -14.50 6.99
CA ILE A 22 -14.25 -14.36 5.93
C ILE A 22 -13.98 -15.47 4.90
N PRO A 23 -14.95 -16.37 4.61
CA PRO A 23 -14.77 -17.43 3.61
C PRO A 23 -14.33 -16.87 2.25
N THR A 24 -13.44 -17.61 1.58
CA THR A 24 -12.86 -17.24 0.28
C THR A 24 -13.92 -16.84 -0.73
N GLU A 25 -15.01 -17.61 -0.84
CA GLU A 25 -16.08 -17.36 -1.81
C GLU A 25 -16.77 -16.02 -1.58
N LYS A 26 -16.90 -15.59 -0.31
CA LYS A 26 -17.47 -14.28 0.02
C LYS A 26 -16.53 -13.15 -0.38
N LYS A 27 -15.22 -13.32 -0.21
CA LYS A 27 -14.22 -12.34 -0.67
C LYS A 27 -14.26 -12.22 -2.19
N VAL A 28 -14.29 -13.35 -2.90
CA VAL A 28 -14.41 -13.41 -4.36
C VAL A 28 -15.67 -12.68 -4.83
N GLN A 29 -16.84 -13.00 -4.27
CA GLN A 29 -18.10 -12.33 -4.62
C GLN A 29 -18.05 -10.82 -4.39
N TYR A 30 -17.43 -10.38 -3.29
CA TYR A 30 -17.31 -8.97 -2.96
C TYR A 30 -16.37 -8.25 -3.93
N ILE A 31 -15.15 -8.76 -4.13
CA ILE A 31 -14.17 -8.17 -5.05
C ILE A 31 -14.68 -8.19 -6.49
N GLN A 32 -15.32 -9.27 -6.94
CA GLN A 32 -15.95 -9.33 -8.26
C GLN A 32 -17.03 -8.26 -8.44
N SER A 33 -17.71 -7.87 -7.36
CA SER A 33 -18.70 -6.78 -7.39
C SER A 33 -18.02 -5.42 -7.52
N LEU A 34 -16.91 -5.19 -6.82
CA LEU A 34 -16.11 -3.97 -6.95
C LEU A 34 -15.49 -3.82 -8.35
N LEU A 35 -15.04 -4.93 -8.96
CA LEU A 35 -14.53 -4.95 -10.34
C LEU A 35 -15.57 -4.47 -11.37
N ARG A 36 -16.87 -4.64 -11.10
CA ARG A 36 -17.95 -4.13 -11.96
C ARG A 36 -18.21 -2.63 -11.80
N VAL A 37 -17.81 -2.05 -10.66
CA VAL A 37 -17.94 -0.60 -10.42
C VAL A 37 -16.93 0.17 -11.28
N GLY A 38 -15.72 -0.38 -11.45
CA GLY A 38 -14.70 0.20 -12.30
C GLY A 38 -13.86 1.29 -11.62
N PHE A 39 -13.48 1.07 -10.35
CA PHE A 39 -12.43 1.85 -9.69
C PHE A 39 -11.12 1.81 -10.48
N ASP A 40 -10.22 2.78 -10.29
CA ASP A 40 -8.93 2.78 -10.99
C ASP A 40 -8.09 1.57 -10.53
N THR A 41 -8.05 1.35 -9.21
CA THR A 41 -7.32 0.24 -8.60
C THR A 41 -8.12 -0.38 -7.45
N ILE A 42 -7.99 -1.70 -7.26
CA ILE A 42 -8.54 -2.43 -6.12
C ILE A 42 -7.39 -3.07 -5.35
N ASP A 43 -7.19 -2.66 -4.09
CA ASP A 43 -6.33 -3.36 -3.12
C ASP A 43 -7.07 -4.61 -2.63
N PHE A 44 -6.91 -5.69 -3.38
CA PHE A 44 -7.76 -6.88 -3.28
C PHE A 44 -7.28 -7.87 -2.20
N GLY A 45 -5.98 -7.86 -1.88
CA GLY A 45 -5.37 -8.91 -1.08
C GLY A 45 -3.93 -8.62 -0.65
N SER A 46 -3.32 -9.57 0.04
CA SER A 46 -2.01 -9.38 0.65
C SER A 46 -1.23 -10.68 0.73
N PHE A 47 0.05 -10.64 0.32
CA PHE A 47 0.99 -11.77 0.38
C PHE A 47 1.90 -11.66 1.61
N VAL A 48 1.31 -11.32 2.75
CA VAL A 48 1.99 -11.28 4.05
C VAL A 48 1.97 -12.63 4.74
N SER A 49 2.60 -12.74 5.91
CA SER A 49 2.57 -13.97 6.69
C SER A 49 1.12 -14.33 7.09
N PRO A 50 0.60 -15.52 6.71
CA PRO A 50 -0.72 -15.98 7.15
C PRO A 50 -0.81 -16.14 8.68
N LYS A 51 0.34 -16.34 9.34
CA LYS A 51 0.40 -16.36 10.81
C LYS A 51 0.18 -14.97 11.41
N ALA A 52 0.68 -13.92 10.75
CA ALA A 52 0.54 -12.55 11.22
C ALA A 52 -0.84 -11.99 10.87
N ILE A 53 -1.30 -12.22 9.64
CA ILE A 53 -2.59 -11.77 9.12
C ILE A 53 -3.36 -12.97 8.55
N PRO A 54 -4.03 -13.77 9.40
CA PRO A 54 -4.77 -14.97 8.96
C PRO A 54 -5.86 -14.67 7.95
N GLN A 55 -6.44 -13.48 8.04
CA GLN A 55 -7.50 -13.02 7.16
C GLN A 55 -7.07 -12.94 5.68
N MET A 56 -5.78 -12.86 5.39
CA MET A 56 -5.21 -12.73 4.04
C MET A 56 -4.57 -14.03 3.51
N ALA A 57 -4.70 -15.14 4.25
CA ALA A 57 -4.07 -16.43 3.93
C ALA A 57 -4.47 -17.00 2.57
N ASP A 58 -5.64 -16.63 2.06
CA ASP A 58 -6.28 -17.12 0.84
C ASP A 58 -6.16 -16.14 -0.34
N SER A 59 -5.33 -15.10 -0.27
CA SER A 59 -5.26 -14.05 -1.31
C SER A 59 -5.01 -14.60 -2.72
N ALA A 60 -4.15 -15.62 -2.86
CA ALA A 60 -3.89 -16.27 -4.15
C ALA A 60 -5.10 -17.09 -4.66
N GLU A 61 -5.85 -17.72 -3.74
CA GLU A 61 -7.06 -18.48 -4.07
C GLU A 61 -8.21 -17.54 -4.45
N VAL A 62 -8.33 -16.39 -3.78
CA VAL A 62 -9.25 -15.34 -4.18
C VAL A 62 -8.94 -14.87 -5.59
N LEU A 63 -7.68 -14.55 -5.88
CA LEU A 63 -7.25 -14.05 -7.19
C LEU A 63 -7.58 -15.05 -8.32
N SER A 64 -7.36 -16.34 -8.09
CA SER A 64 -7.58 -17.37 -9.12
C SER A 64 -9.06 -17.57 -9.49
N GLN A 65 -9.99 -17.13 -8.63
CA GLN A 65 -11.43 -17.22 -8.86
C GLN A 65 -12.05 -15.96 -9.45
N LEU A 66 -11.31 -14.86 -9.58
CA LEU A 66 -11.82 -13.62 -10.16
C LEU A 66 -11.89 -13.70 -11.69
N ASP A 67 -13.02 -13.27 -12.27
CA ASP A 67 -13.13 -12.97 -13.69
C ASP A 67 -12.67 -11.53 -13.96
N LEU A 68 -11.50 -11.42 -14.57
CA LEU A 68 -10.86 -10.17 -14.94
C LEU A 68 -11.10 -9.78 -16.41
N SER A 69 -11.81 -10.60 -17.20
CA SER A 69 -11.94 -10.41 -18.65
C SER A 69 -12.65 -9.11 -19.07
N LYS A 70 -13.44 -8.52 -18.17
CA LYS A 70 -14.25 -7.31 -18.42
C LYS A 70 -13.85 -6.11 -17.57
N THR A 71 -12.96 -6.29 -16.60
CA THR A 71 -12.59 -5.20 -15.70
C THR A 71 -11.62 -4.25 -16.39
N LYS A 72 -11.66 -2.98 -15.98
CA LYS A 72 -10.60 -1.99 -16.26
C LYS A 72 -9.79 -1.63 -15.02
N SER A 73 -10.24 -2.09 -13.85
CA SER A 73 -9.56 -1.86 -12.59
C SER A 73 -8.27 -2.65 -12.55
N LYS A 74 -7.21 -1.98 -12.12
CA LYS A 74 -5.95 -2.62 -11.78
C LYS A 74 -6.04 -3.32 -10.43
N LEU A 75 -5.20 -4.32 -10.23
CA LEU A 75 -5.11 -5.05 -8.96
C LEU A 75 -3.84 -4.68 -8.21
N LEU A 76 -4.02 -4.35 -6.94
CA LEU A 76 -2.94 -4.11 -5.99
C LEU A 76 -2.94 -5.19 -4.91
N ALA A 77 -1.75 -5.70 -4.59
CA ALA A 77 -1.55 -6.58 -3.45
C ALA A 77 -0.50 -6.03 -2.49
N ILE A 78 -0.79 -6.06 -1.19
CA ILE A 78 0.19 -5.68 -0.18
C ILE A 78 1.28 -6.75 -0.03
N VAL A 79 2.52 -6.30 -0.01
CA VAL A 79 3.72 -7.11 0.24
C VAL A 79 4.52 -6.45 1.36
N ALA A 80 4.76 -7.14 2.48
CA ALA A 80 5.49 -6.56 3.63
C ALA A 80 6.95 -7.04 3.72
N ASN A 81 7.36 -7.91 2.80
CA ASN A 81 8.70 -8.50 2.74
C ASN A 81 8.97 -9.07 1.34
N THR A 82 10.23 -9.39 1.10
CA THR A 82 10.78 -9.91 -0.16
C THR A 82 10.13 -11.23 -0.59
N ARG A 83 9.78 -12.12 0.35
CA ARG A 83 9.05 -13.36 0.04
C ARG A 83 7.68 -13.04 -0.54
N GLY A 84 6.90 -12.19 0.14
CA GLY A 84 5.59 -11.77 -0.33
C GLY A 84 5.62 -11.07 -1.68
N ALA A 85 6.66 -10.28 -1.95
CA ALA A 85 6.88 -9.68 -3.26
C ALA A 85 7.13 -10.73 -4.34
N ASN A 86 7.98 -11.73 -4.08
CA ASN A 86 8.20 -12.85 -5.00
C ASN A 86 6.93 -13.68 -5.24
N ASP A 87 6.13 -13.93 -4.18
CA ASP A 87 4.89 -14.69 -4.29
C ASP A 87 3.87 -13.93 -5.15
N ALA A 88 3.66 -12.63 -4.86
CA ALA A 88 2.78 -11.76 -5.63
C ALA A 88 3.27 -11.58 -7.08
N SER A 89 4.59 -11.53 -7.31
CA SER A 89 5.15 -11.29 -8.63
C SER A 89 4.88 -12.41 -9.64
N GLN A 90 4.60 -13.63 -9.16
CA GLN A 90 4.23 -14.77 -10.02
C GLN A 90 2.86 -14.60 -10.68
N HIS A 91 2.03 -13.67 -10.20
CA HIS A 91 0.68 -13.46 -10.71
C HIS A 91 0.66 -12.31 -11.72
N GLU A 92 0.51 -12.64 -13.01
CA GLU A 92 0.43 -11.64 -14.09
C GLU A 92 -0.69 -10.62 -13.86
N ALA A 93 -1.81 -11.06 -13.27
CA ALA A 93 -2.97 -10.21 -12.99
C ALA A 93 -2.73 -9.10 -11.95
N ILE A 94 -1.63 -9.13 -11.19
CA ILE A 94 -1.31 -8.09 -10.20
C ILE A 94 -0.52 -6.98 -10.88
N ASP A 95 -1.07 -5.77 -10.93
CA ASP A 95 -0.39 -4.59 -11.48
C ASP A 95 0.54 -3.93 -10.46
N TYR A 96 0.10 -3.87 -9.20
CA TYR A 96 0.75 -3.09 -8.15
C TYR A 96 1.19 -3.93 -6.96
N LEU A 97 2.43 -3.70 -6.53
CA LEU A 97 2.94 -4.18 -5.25
C LEU A 97 2.89 -3.04 -4.24
N GLY A 98 2.01 -3.15 -3.25
CA GLY A 98 1.88 -2.16 -2.19
C GLY A 98 2.81 -2.45 -1.01
N TYR A 99 3.68 -1.51 -0.66
CA TYR A 99 4.60 -1.64 0.46
C TYR A 99 4.26 -0.64 1.58
N PRO A 100 3.89 -1.11 2.78
CA PRO A 100 3.70 -0.22 3.93
C PRO A 100 5.07 0.22 4.47
N PHE A 101 5.27 1.53 4.54
CA PHE A 101 6.48 2.17 5.06
C PHE A 101 6.10 3.25 6.06
N SER A 102 6.84 3.38 7.16
CA SER A 102 6.60 4.38 8.20
C SER A 102 7.83 5.26 8.36
N ILE A 103 7.60 6.56 8.45
CA ILE A 103 8.64 7.55 8.79
C ILE A 103 8.88 7.67 10.31
N SER A 104 8.17 6.86 11.11
CA SER A 104 8.36 6.70 12.55
C SER A 104 9.06 5.36 12.84
N GLU A 105 10.22 5.41 13.51
CA GLU A 105 10.95 4.22 13.96
C GLU A 105 10.12 3.41 14.96
N ASN A 106 9.48 4.09 15.92
CA ASN A 106 8.66 3.42 16.93
C ASN A 106 7.44 2.71 16.31
N PHE A 107 6.71 3.38 15.42
CA PHE A 107 5.57 2.76 14.74
C PHE A 107 6.01 1.60 13.87
N GLN A 108 7.12 1.76 13.13
CA GLN A 108 7.59 0.69 12.25
C GLN A 108 8.04 -0.54 13.04
N MET A 109 8.83 -0.35 14.10
CA MET A 109 9.28 -1.46 14.93
C MET A 109 8.10 -2.20 15.57
N ARG A 110 7.07 -1.49 16.04
CA ARG A 110 5.87 -2.11 16.63
C ARG A 110 5.03 -2.91 15.62
N ASN A 111 4.93 -2.44 14.37
CA ASN A 111 4.05 -3.06 13.37
C ASN A 111 4.76 -4.12 12.54
N THR A 112 6.01 -3.88 12.15
CA THR A 112 6.75 -4.74 11.21
C THR A 112 7.95 -5.43 11.83
N HIS A 113 8.32 -5.11 13.08
CA HIS A 113 9.53 -5.61 13.75
C HIS A 113 10.80 -5.30 12.93
N LYS A 114 10.82 -4.15 12.25
CA LYS A 114 11.93 -3.67 11.43
C LYS A 114 12.21 -2.20 11.73
N THR A 115 13.47 -1.81 11.65
CA THR A 115 13.87 -0.39 11.65
C THR A 115 13.59 0.26 10.29
N ILE A 116 13.63 1.59 10.21
CA ILE A 116 13.54 2.29 8.93
C ILE A 116 14.66 1.88 7.97
N ALA A 117 15.89 1.74 8.47
CA ALA A 117 17.02 1.28 7.66
C ALA A 117 16.76 -0.11 7.03
N GLN A 118 16.20 -1.06 7.81
CA GLN A 118 15.87 -2.39 7.30
C GLN A 118 14.72 -2.38 6.28
N SER A 119 13.73 -1.50 6.49
CA SER A 119 12.63 -1.32 5.54
C SER A 119 13.08 -0.69 4.22
N VAL A 120 14.05 0.24 4.25
CA VAL A 120 14.66 0.80 3.03
C VAL A 120 15.35 -0.30 2.21
N VAL A 121 16.11 -1.19 2.87
CA VAL A 121 16.73 -2.34 2.18
C VAL A 121 15.66 -3.26 1.57
N THR A 122 14.63 -3.59 2.35
CA THR A 122 13.51 -4.41 1.86
C THR A 122 12.83 -3.77 0.65
N LEU A 123 12.59 -2.46 0.68
CA LEU A 123 11.97 -1.73 -0.43
C LEU A 123 12.84 -1.78 -1.69
N SER A 124 14.17 -1.66 -1.55
CA SER A 124 15.09 -1.78 -2.69
C SER A 124 14.95 -3.15 -3.38
N GLU A 125 14.86 -4.23 -2.60
CA GLU A 125 14.65 -5.59 -3.14
C GLU A 125 13.27 -5.72 -3.82
N ILE A 126 12.22 -5.12 -3.23
CA ILE A 126 10.87 -5.15 -3.80
C ILE A 126 10.81 -4.38 -5.11
N LEU A 127 11.52 -3.24 -5.22
CA LEU A 127 11.62 -2.48 -6.47
C LEU A 127 12.29 -3.29 -7.58
N GLU A 128 13.36 -4.02 -7.26
CA GLU A 128 14.02 -4.91 -8.23
C GLU A 128 13.09 -6.04 -8.69
N ILE A 129 12.38 -6.69 -7.77
CA ILE A 129 11.39 -7.73 -8.11
C ILE A 129 10.27 -7.16 -8.97
N ALA A 130 9.77 -5.97 -8.65
CA ALA A 130 8.72 -5.32 -9.41
C ALA A 130 9.16 -5.00 -10.84
N ASP A 131 10.37 -4.45 -11.01
CA ASP A 131 10.96 -4.16 -12.33
C ASP A 131 11.09 -5.44 -13.18
N GLN A 132 11.65 -6.51 -12.60
CA GLN A 132 11.81 -7.81 -13.27
C GLN A 132 10.48 -8.48 -13.64
N SER A 133 9.40 -8.19 -12.92
CA SER A 133 8.06 -8.77 -13.14
C SER A 133 7.08 -7.81 -13.84
N ASN A 134 7.58 -6.67 -14.34
CA ASN A 134 6.78 -5.63 -14.99
C ASN A 134 5.59 -5.16 -14.13
N LYS A 135 5.84 -4.95 -12.84
CA LYS A 135 4.90 -4.41 -11.86
C LYS A 135 5.36 -3.05 -11.37
N GLU A 136 4.44 -2.26 -10.82
CA GLU A 136 4.76 -0.97 -10.24
C GLU A 136 4.60 -1.00 -8.72
N VAL A 137 5.50 -0.32 -8.00
CA VAL A 137 5.47 -0.26 -6.54
C VAL A 137 4.69 0.97 -6.08
N VAL A 138 3.76 0.75 -5.15
CA VAL A 138 3.06 1.79 -4.40
C VAL A 138 3.59 1.77 -2.97
N VAL A 139 4.15 2.88 -2.48
CA VAL A 139 4.56 2.98 -1.07
C VAL A 139 3.50 3.75 -0.29
N TYR A 140 2.97 3.11 0.75
CA TYR A 140 2.07 3.74 1.71
C TYR A 140 2.89 4.31 2.86
N ILE A 141 3.01 5.63 2.92
CA ILE A 141 3.73 6.34 3.98
C ILE A 141 2.78 6.54 5.16
N SER A 142 2.99 5.74 6.20
CA SER A 142 2.33 5.91 7.51
C SER A 142 2.89 7.11 8.26
N MET A 143 2.10 7.66 9.18
CA MET A 143 2.43 8.88 9.95
C MET A 143 2.64 10.12 9.06
N GLY A 144 1.94 10.20 7.94
CA GLY A 144 2.10 11.32 6.99
C GLY A 144 1.60 12.67 7.52
N PHE A 145 0.70 12.67 8.50
CA PHE A 145 0.01 13.85 9.02
C PHE A 145 0.22 14.07 10.53
N GLY A 146 1.23 13.44 11.09
CA GLY A 146 1.56 13.54 12.52
C GLY A 146 2.02 12.21 13.09
N ASN A 147 2.62 12.28 14.28
CA ASN A 147 3.13 11.12 15.00
C ASN A 147 2.70 11.13 16.49
N PRO A 148 1.82 10.21 16.92
CA PRO A 148 1.35 10.15 18.31
C PRO A 148 2.34 9.47 19.27
N TYR A 149 3.43 8.90 18.75
CA TYR A 149 4.41 8.13 19.53
C TYR A 149 5.56 8.97 20.08
N GLY A 150 5.54 10.28 19.82
CA GLY A 150 6.54 11.24 20.31
C GLY A 150 7.85 11.23 19.53
N ASP A 151 7.94 10.52 18.39
CA ASP A 151 9.08 10.73 17.50
C ASP A 151 8.94 12.09 16.80
N PRO A 152 10.06 12.69 16.37
CA PRO A 152 10.04 13.91 15.57
C PRO A 152 9.15 13.75 14.34
N TRP A 153 8.35 14.79 14.09
CA TRP A 153 7.52 14.89 12.90
C TRP A 153 7.39 16.36 12.52
N ASP A 154 7.67 16.65 11.25
CA ASP A 154 7.37 17.91 10.59
C ASP A 154 7.29 17.67 9.07
N VAL A 155 6.93 18.71 8.32
CA VAL A 155 6.78 18.63 6.87
C VAL A 155 8.12 18.44 6.14
N GLU A 156 9.22 18.89 6.73
CA GLU A 156 10.56 18.73 6.14
C GLU A 156 10.95 17.25 6.19
N ILE A 157 10.72 16.56 7.31
CA ILE A 157 10.92 15.11 7.46
C ILE A 157 10.07 14.34 6.45
N VAL A 158 8.79 14.70 6.28
CA VAL A 158 7.93 14.05 5.27
C VAL A 158 8.49 14.30 3.85
N GLY A 159 8.93 15.52 3.56
CA GLY A 159 9.57 15.90 2.30
C GLY A 159 10.84 15.11 2.01
N GLU A 160 11.76 15.04 2.97
CA GLU A 160 13.01 14.28 2.86
C GLU A 160 12.75 12.80 2.56
N TRP A 161 11.80 12.18 3.26
CA TRP A 161 11.44 10.78 3.00
C TRP A 161 10.77 10.60 1.64
N THR A 162 9.88 11.50 1.25
CA THR A 162 9.24 11.47 -0.07
C THR A 162 10.30 11.58 -1.18
N GLU A 163 11.27 12.48 -1.04
CA GLU A 163 12.36 12.68 -2.00
C GLU A 163 13.28 11.47 -2.06
N ARG A 164 13.64 10.92 -0.91
CA ARG A 164 14.48 9.73 -0.82
C ARG A 164 13.80 8.52 -1.50
N LEU A 165 12.53 8.29 -1.24
CA LEU A 165 11.77 7.18 -1.82
C LEU A 165 11.60 7.38 -3.34
N ALA A 166 11.34 8.61 -3.79
CA ALA A 166 11.29 8.92 -5.21
C ALA A 166 12.63 8.66 -5.91
N LYS A 167 13.76 9.07 -5.30
CA LYS A 167 15.13 8.80 -5.80
C LYS A 167 15.46 7.30 -5.85
N MET A 168 14.84 6.48 -5.00
CA MET A 168 14.97 5.02 -5.08
C MET A 168 14.22 4.42 -6.27
N GLY A 169 13.34 5.17 -6.93
CA GLY A 169 12.55 4.72 -8.08
C GLY A 169 11.07 4.48 -7.78
N VAL A 170 10.58 4.84 -6.58
CA VAL A 170 9.15 4.75 -6.26
C VAL A 170 8.40 5.83 -7.02
N LYS A 171 7.41 5.42 -7.82
CA LYS A 171 6.61 6.33 -8.65
C LYS A 171 5.31 6.78 -8.00
N ILE A 172 4.77 5.98 -7.08
CA ILE A 172 3.49 6.24 -6.42
C ILE A 172 3.70 6.24 -4.91
N LEU A 173 3.53 7.41 -4.30
CA LEU A 173 3.61 7.62 -2.86
C LEU A 173 2.21 7.98 -2.34
N SER A 174 1.70 7.19 -1.40
CA SER A 174 0.41 7.43 -0.75
C SER A 174 0.64 7.83 0.70
N LEU A 175 0.42 9.11 1.02
CA LEU A 175 0.46 9.61 2.39
C LEU A 175 -0.81 9.21 3.13
N SER A 176 -0.65 8.62 4.31
CA SER A 176 -1.76 8.13 5.11
C SER A 176 -1.88 8.87 6.44
N ASP A 177 -3.09 9.35 6.74
CA ASP A 177 -3.49 9.72 8.09
C ASP A 177 -3.83 8.45 8.87
N THR A 178 -2.79 7.78 9.35
CA THR A 178 -2.90 6.45 9.95
C THR A 178 -3.76 6.42 11.23
N ILE A 179 -3.88 7.55 11.93
CA ILE A 179 -4.63 7.62 13.20
C ILE A 179 -5.96 8.36 13.09
N GLY A 180 -6.25 8.98 11.94
CA GLY A 180 -7.50 9.69 11.72
C GLY A 180 -7.59 11.00 12.50
N SER A 181 -6.46 11.66 12.74
CA SER A 181 -6.40 12.93 13.50
C SER A 181 -6.10 14.15 12.63
N SER A 182 -6.02 13.99 11.30
CA SER A 182 -5.81 15.09 10.38
C SER A 182 -7.03 16.03 10.31
N ASP A 183 -6.78 17.27 9.92
CA ASP A 183 -7.78 18.33 9.77
C ASP A 183 -7.47 19.13 8.49
N PRO A 184 -8.42 19.94 7.98
CA PRO A 184 -8.19 20.67 6.74
C PRO A 184 -6.94 21.58 6.75
N GLU A 185 -6.56 22.13 7.90
CA GLU A 185 -5.41 23.03 8.01
C GLU A 185 -4.10 22.25 7.88
N ASN A 186 -3.94 21.14 8.60
CA ASN A 186 -2.72 20.34 8.54
C ASN A 186 -2.57 19.60 7.20
N ILE A 187 -3.67 19.17 6.57
CA ILE A 187 -3.66 18.61 5.23
C ILE A 187 -3.19 19.66 4.22
N THR A 188 -3.77 20.86 4.28
CA THR A 188 -3.39 21.96 3.38
C THR A 188 -1.94 22.35 3.58
N TYR A 189 -1.48 22.44 4.83
CA TYR A 189 -0.10 22.74 5.16
C TYR A 189 0.88 21.71 4.58
N LEU A 190 0.61 20.41 4.77
CA LEU A 190 1.47 19.34 4.24
C LEU A 190 1.60 19.43 2.72
N PHE A 191 0.47 19.42 2.00
CA PHE A 191 0.49 19.37 0.54
C PHE A 191 0.99 20.67 -0.09
N SER A 192 0.77 21.83 0.53
CA SER A 192 1.28 23.11 0.02
C SER A 192 2.80 23.22 0.08
N ASN A 193 3.45 22.50 1.00
CA ASN A 193 4.91 22.48 1.12
C ASN A 193 5.54 21.29 0.39
N LEU A 194 4.81 20.17 0.25
CA LEU A 194 5.32 18.97 -0.40
C LEU A 194 5.23 19.03 -1.93
N ILE A 195 4.11 19.48 -2.50
CA ILE A 195 3.86 19.46 -3.95
C ILE A 195 4.88 20.32 -4.73
N PRO A 196 5.22 21.56 -4.31
CA PRO A 196 6.18 22.39 -5.05
C PRO A 196 7.57 21.79 -5.20
N ALA A 197 7.94 20.78 -4.40
CA ALA A 197 9.22 20.08 -4.52
C ALA A 197 9.26 19.09 -5.71
N TYR A 198 8.12 18.81 -6.35
CA TYR A 198 7.98 17.83 -7.44
C TYR A 198 7.35 18.39 -8.73
N GLU A 199 7.07 19.70 -8.78
CA GLU A 199 6.67 20.41 -10.01
C GLU A 199 7.89 20.90 -10.82
#